data_AF-A0A445KE19-F1
#
_entry.id   AF-A0A445KE19-F1
#
_cell.length_a   1.000
_cell.length_b   1.000
_cell.length_c   1.000
_cell.angle_alpha   90.00
_cell.angle_beta   90.00
_cell.angle_gamma   90.00
#
_symmetry.space_group_name_H-M   'P 1'
#
loop_
_entity.id
_entity.type
_entity.pdbx_description
1 polymer ?
#
loop_
_entity_poly.entity_id
_entity_poly.type
_entity_poly.pdbx_seq_one_letter_code
_entity_poly.pdbx_strand_id
1 'polypeptide(L)' 'MLLGFWHVSGVKEGKRNAYAMVMYVGTPKDYEFYIAILVLLKSLATLDVEIDLAVIASLDVPPRWIRAL' A
#
# COMPACT_ATOMS: atom_id res chain seq x y z
N MET A 1 -2.01 -43.43 2.65
CA MET A 1 -2.65 -43.01 3.93
C MET A 1 -1.72 -41.96 4.51
N LEU A 2 -1.95 -40.64 4.48
CA LEU A 2 -3.16 -39.84 4.55
C LEU A 2 -3.05 -38.62 3.62
N LEU A 3 -4.13 -38.31 2.89
CA LEU A 3 -4.33 -37.02 2.22
C LEU A 3 -4.58 -35.95 3.28
N GLY A 4 -3.79 -34.88 3.28
CA GLY A 4 -4.16 -33.61 3.89
C GLY A 4 -4.85 -32.73 2.87
N PHE A 5 -6.19 -32.81 2.81
CA PHE A 5 -7.01 -31.88 2.05
C PHE A 5 -6.93 -30.50 2.70
N TRP A 6 -6.15 -29.59 2.12
CA TRP A 6 -6.31 -28.16 2.37
C TRP A 6 -7.48 -27.67 1.51
N HIS A 7 -8.67 -27.68 2.09
CA HIS A 7 -9.83 -27.01 1.54
C HIS A 7 -9.63 -25.49 1.71
N VAL A 8 -9.05 -24.84 0.70
CA VAL A 8 -9.11 -23.38 0.60
C VAL A 8 -10.52 -23.05 0.12
N SER A 9 -11.38 -22.71 1.09
CA SER A 9 -12.73 -22.25 0.85
C SER A 9 -12.71 -21.09 -0.15
N GLY A 10 -13.49 -21.22 -1.22
CA GLY A 10 -13.47 -20.32 -2.35
C GLY A 10 -13.77 -18.87 -1.97
N VAL A 11 -12.92 -17.97 -2.45
CA VAL A 11 -13.31 -16.57 -2.65
C VAL A 11 -13.88 -16.49 -4.06
N LYS A 12 -15.21 -16.47 -4.17
CA LYS A 12 -15.91 -16.00 -5.37
C LYS A 12 -16.71 -14.75 -5.01
N GLU A 13 -16.02 -13.62 -5.00
CA GLU A 13 -16.54 -12.27 -5.19
C GLU A 13 -15.42 -11.48 -5.90
N GLY A 14 -15.76 -10.60 -6.84
CA GLY A 14 -14.80 -9.98 -7.77
C GLY A 14 -13.56 -9.44 -7.06
N LYS A 15 -12.37 -9.76 -7.56
CA LYS A 15 -11.11 -9.28 -6.97
C LYS A 15 -11.16 -7.75 -6.86
N ARG A 16 -11.24 -7.24 -5.63
CA ARG A 16 -11.13 -5.81 -5.34
C ARG A 16 -9.66 -5.42 -5.48
N ASN A 17 -9.38 -4.51 -6.40
CA ASN A 17 -8.02 -4.04 -6.66
C ASN A 17 -7.67 -2.94 -5.65
N ALA A 18 -6.42 -2.96 -5.20
CA ALA A 18 -5.85 -1.92 -4.35
C ALA A 18 -4.61 -1.35 -5.02
N TYR A 19 -4.38 -0.05 -4.90
CA TYR A 19 -3.08 0.53 -5.25
C TYR A 19 -2.17 0.49 -4.05
N ALA A 20 -1.06 -0.22 -4.20
CA ALA A 20 -0.01 -0.30 -3.21
C ALA A 20 1.16 0.61 -3.60
N MET A 21 1.66 1.39 -2.65
CA MET A 21 2.92 2.14 -2.76
C MET A 21 3.89 1.61 -1.72
N VAL A 22 5.18 1.65 -2.03
CA VAL A 22 6.25 1.23 -1.11
C VAL A 22 7.03 2.45 -0.69
N MET A 23 7.27 2.58 0.61
CA MET A 23 8.04 3.65 1.20
C MET A 23 9.20 3.06 1.99
N TYR A 24 10.41 3.51 1.69
CA TYR A 24 11.61 3.15 2.44
C TYR A 24 12.54 4.35 2.48
N VAL A 25 13.55 4.28 3.34
CA VAL A 25 14.58 5.31 3.49
C VAL A 25 15.96 4.68 3.39
N GLY A 26 16.98 5.52 3.24
CA GLY A 26 18.37 5.12 3.00
C GLY A 26 18.94 5.61 1.68
N THR A 27 18.22 6.47 0.94
CA THR A 27 18.69 7.06 -0.32
C THR A 27 18.81 8.58 -0.22
N PRO A 28 19.66 9.23 -1.02
CA PRO A 28 19.74 10.69 -1.03
C PRO A 28 18.44 11.41 -1.41
N LYS A 29 17.44 10.70 -1.95
CA LYS A 29 16.18 11.28 -2.48
C LYS A 29 14.94 10.86 -1.70
N ASP A 30 15.10 10.39 -0.46
CA ASP A 30 13.99 9.86 0.34
C ASP A 30 12.87 10.88 0.53
N TYR A 31 13.22 12.16 0.67
CA TYR A 31 12.25 13.22 0.87
C TYR A 31 11.40 13.47 -0.39
N GLU A 32 12.02 13.45 -1.57
CA GLU A 32 11.35 13.60 -2.85
C GLU A 32 10.38 12.45 -3.11
N PHE A 33 10.77 11.21 -2.77
CA PHE A 33 9.88 10.06 -2.87
C PHE A 33 8.73 10.13 -1.87
N TYR A 34 8.96 10.59 -0.64
CA TYR A 34 7.89 10.87 0.32
C TYR A 34 6.89 11.90 -0.21
N ILE A 35 7.38 13.02 -0.78
CA ILE A 35 6.53 14.04 -1.39
C ILE A 35 5.76 13.48 -2.59
N ALA A 36 6.38 12.63 -3.42
CA ALA A 36 5.71 11.99 -4.55
C ALA A 36 4.53 11.11 -4.10
N ILE A 37 4.68 10.34 -3.02
CA ILE A 37 3.59 9.55 -2.43
C ILE A 37 2.45 10.46 -1.98
N LEU A 38 2.75 11.55 -1.26
CA LEU A 38 1.73 12.50 -0.81
C LEU A 38 0.98 13.15 -1.96
N VAL A 39 1.68 13.54 -3.04
CA VAL A 39 1.05 14.09 -4.24
C VAL A 39 0.13 13.06 -4.86
N LEU A 40 0.58 11.81 -5.03
CA LEU A 40 -0.22 10.74 -5.61
C LEU A 40 -1.49 10.48 -4.79
N LEU A 41 -1.39 10.36 -3.46
CA LEU A 41 -2.54 10.15 -2.58
C LEU A 41 -3.55 11.30 -2.69
N LYS A 42 -3.07 12.55 -2.68
CA LYS A 42 -3.93 13.72 -2.85
C LYS A 42 -4.61 13.76 -4.22
N SER A 43 -3.89 13.41 -5.28
CA SER A 43 -4.47 13.33 -6.63
C SER A 43 -5.55 12.25 -6.72
N LEU A 44 -5.31 11.07 -6.15
CA LEU A 44 -6.31 10.00 -6.12
C LEU A 44 -7.55 10.39 -5.30
N ALA A 45 -7.37 11.09 -4.18
CA ALA A 45 -8.49 11.62 -3.40
C ALA A 45 -9.36 12.62 -4.18
N THR A 46 -8.80 13.35 -5.15
CA THR A 46 -9.58 14.27 -6.00
C THR A 46 -10.32 13.60 -7.16
N LEU A 47 -9.97 12.35 -7.50
CA LEU A 47 -10.51 11.64 -8.66
C LEU A 47 -11.71 10.74 -8.33
N ASP A 48 -12.20 10.77 -7.08
CA ASP A 48 -13.31 9.95 -6.57
C ASP A 48 -13.19 8.46 -6.92
N VAL A 49 -11.95 7.95 -6.88
CA VAL A 49 -11.67 6.56 -7.23
C VAL A 49 -12.04 5.68 -6.04
N GLU A 50 -13.11 4.89 -6.17
CA GLU A 50 -13.51 3.87 -5.19
C GLU A 50 -12.54 2.66 -5.20
N ILE A 51 -11.32 2.87 -4.71
CA ILE A 51 -10.31 1.81 -4.56
C ILE A 51 -9.66 1.86 -3.18
N ASP A 52 -9.15 0.71 -2.74
CA ASP A 52 -8.30 0.69 -1.55
C ASP A 52 -6.90 1.22 -1.89
N LEU A 53 -6.35 2.03 -0.98
CA LEU A 53 -4.98 2.52 -1.05
C LEU A 53 -4.17 1.93 0.11
N ALA A 54 -2.98 1.42 -0.18
CA ALA A 54 -2.08 0.88 0.83
C ALA A 54 -0.67 1.47 0.65
N VAL A 55 -0.06 1.91 1.74
CA VAL A 55 1.36 2.28 1.77
C VAL A 55 2.11 1.27 2.65
N ILE A 56 3.06 0.56 2.06
CA ILE A 56 3.93 -0.39 2.76
C ILE A 56 5.22 0.35 3.10
N ALA A 57 5.42 0.65 4.39
CA ALA A 57 6.58 1.38 4.88
C ALA A 57 7.63 0.44 5.51
N SER A 58 8.91 0.70 5.24
CA SER A 58 10.00 0.06 5.99
C SER A 58 10.06 0.59 7.43
N LEU A 59 10.68 -0.19 8.33
CA LEU A 59 10.77 0.17 9.76
C LEU A 59 11.54 1.48 10.01
N ASP A 60 12.47 1.80 9.12
CA ASP A 60 13.34 2.98 9.25
C ASP A 60 12.65 4.28 8.82
N VAL A 61 11.45 4.20 8.21
CA VAL A 61 10.70 5.39 7.80
C VAL A 61 10.37 6.25 9.03
N PRO A 62 10.70 7.55 9.02
CA PRO A 62 10.41 8.43 10.14
C PRO A 62 8.92 8.39 10.53
N PRO A 63 8.57 8.14 11.81
CA PRO A 63 7.16 8.03 12.23
C PRO A 63 6.33 9.29 11.93
N ARG A 64 6.98 10.45 11.87
CA ARG A 64 6.34 11.73 11.49
C ARG A 64 5.81 11.73 10.05
N TRP A 65 6.44 10.99 9.14
CA TRP A 65 6.03 10.88 7.75
C TRP A 65 4.84 9.92 7.61
N ILE A 66 4.86 8.81 8.37
CA ILE A 66 3.76 7.85 8.40
C ILE A 66 2.47 8.51 8.91
N ARG A 67 2.54 9.33 9.96
CA ARG A 67 1.37 10.04 10.52
C ARG A 67 0.74 11.08 9.59
N ALA A 68 1.43 11.45 8.50
CA ALA A 68 0.95 12.44 7.55
C ALA A 68 0.31 11.82 6.31
N LEU A 69 0.35 10.49 6.18
CA LEU A 69 -0.36 9.68 5.18
C LEU A 69 -1.78 9.37 5.69
#